data_AF-A0A6N7FKU3-F1
#
_entry.id   AF-A0A6N7FKU3-F1
#
_cell.length_a   1.000
_cell.length_b   1.000
_cell.length_c   1.000
_cell.angle_alpha   90.00
_cell.angle_beta   90.00
_cell.angle_gamma   90.00
#
_symmetry.space_group_name_H-M   'P 1'
#
loop_
_entity.id
_entity.type
_entity.pdbx_description
1 polymer ?
#
loop_
_entity_poly.entity_id
_entity_poly.type
_entity_poly.pdbx_seq_one_letter_code
_entity_poly.pdbx_strand_id
1 'polypeptide(L)'
;MCGSLMPRPLGDLAEVDPALARRFGWLDTLGLDSAYDYDPVWARCVDLGIAPTFHTGSRRYGLRTSPSNFVYNHIGHFGAASEAVCKALFIGGVTRRFPMLRVAFLEGGVGWAAQLYADLVGHWEKRNRDALEATRPDNLRVDELLALVSRHGDEAIIAAVEARAEQLANPPLDLVGGIADLDDFSACQISDAADIAGLFVDNFFFGCEADDRTNALAFNRSQNHFGLKLKAIFGSDIGHFDVLDMAGVLPEAYELVEDGLIDQADFRRFVFENPARLWAEANPRFFDGTAVEGQVRDLLRADVPTGAGAAH
;
A
#
# COMPACT_ATOMS: atom_id res chain seq x y z
N MET A 1 -10.08 8.51 -12.72
CA MET A 1 -9.20 8.96 -11.62
C MET A 1 -10.07 9.20 -10.40
N CYS A 2 -9.70 8.61 -9.28
CA CYS A 2 -10.37 8.65 -7.99
C CYS A 2 -9.58 9.56 -7.06
N GLY A 3 -10.29 10.38 -6.28
CA GLY A 3 -9.67 11.05 -5.13
C GLY A 3 -9.36 10.01 -4.04
N SER A 4 -8.26 10.21 -3.32
CA SER A 4 -7.99 9.56 -2.04
C SER A 4 -8.26 10.53 -0.88
N LEU A 5 -8.33 10.01 0.34
CA LEU A 5 -8.42 10.82 1.57
C LEU A 5 -9.68 11.71 1.63
N MET A 6 -10.87 11.12 1.54
CA MET A 6 -12.11 11.90 1.52
C MET A 6 -12.36 12.54 2.89
N PRO A 7 -12.41 13.89 3.00
CA PRO A 7 -12.62 14.52 4.28
C PRO A 7 -14.04 14.22 4.78
N ARG A 8 -14.13 13.68 5.98
CA ARG A 8 -15.37 13.39 6.69
C ARG A 8 -15.47 14.23 7.95
N PRO A 9 -16.67 14.72 8.31
CA PRO A 9 -16.85 15.43 9.57
C PRO A 9 -16.46 14.57 10.78
N LEU A 10 -15.85 15.18 11.79
CA LEU A 10 -15.58 14.54 13.08
C LEU A 10 -16.85 14.53 13.94
N GLY A 11 -17.65 13.45 13.89
CA GLY A 11 -18.80 13.21 14.78
C GLY A 11 -19.59 14.47 15.18
N ASP A 12 -19.76 14.65 16.49
CA ASP A 12 -20.51 15.76 17.13
C ASP A 12 -20.00 17.16 16.74
N LEU A 13 -18.77 17.30 16.21
CA LEU A 13 -18.26 18.59 15.74
C LEU A 13 -19.13 19.17 14.63
N ALA A 14 -19.73 18.30 13.80
CA ALA A 14 -20.67 18.73 12.77
C ALA A 14 -21.95 19.34 13.36
N GLU A 15 -22.36 18.88 14.55
CA GLU A 15 -23.53 19.40 15.26
C GLU A 15 -23.20 20.70 16.02
N VAL A 16 -21.98 20.80 16.56
CA VAL A 16 -21.51 21.97 17.33
C VAL A 16 -21.11 23.14 16.42
N ASP A 17 -20.32 22.89 15.37
CA ASP A 17 -19.87 23.91 14.43
C ASP A 17 -19.65 23.32 13.01
N PRO A 18 -20.65 23.42 12.12
CA PRO A 18 -20.55 22.95 10.74
C PRO A 18 -19.43 23.61 9.92
N ALA A 19 -19.05 24.86 10.25
CA ALA A 19 -17.98 25.55 9.55
C ALA A 19 -16.61 25.01 9.95
N LEU A 20 -16.44 24.68 11.24
CA LEU A 20 -15.24 24.06 11.76
C LEU A 20 -15.12 22.59 11.34
N ALA A 21 -16.22 21.83 11.34
CA ALA A 21 -16.24 20.43 10.90
C ALA A 21 -15.83 20.23 9.43
N ARG A 22 -16.04 21.23 8.57
CA ARG A 22 -15.53 21.24 7.19
C ARG A 22 -14.02 21.43 7.08
N ARG A 23 -13.38 21.98 8.13
CA ARG A 23 -11.94 22.24 8.19
C ARG A 23 -11.18 21.17 8.99
N PHE A 24 -11.85 20.56 9.96
CA PHE A 24 -11.31 19.55 10.86
C PHE A 24 -12.14 18.28 10.70
N GLY A 25 -11.67 17.43 9.78
CA GLY A 25 -12.27 16.16 9.45
C GLY A 25 -11.24 15.04 9.54
N TRP A 26 -11.72 13.80 9.66
CA TRP A 26 -10.87 12.64 9.41
C TRP A 26 -10.87 12.30 7.92
N LEU A 27 -9.86 11.56 7.47
CA LEU A 27 -9.67 11.25 6.05
C LEU A 27 -10.07 9.80 5.78
N ASP A 28 -11.16 9.63 5.04
CA ASP A 28 -11.69 8.33 4.64
C ASP A 28 -10.89 7.77 3.46
N THR A 29 -10.33 6.58 3.67
CA THR A 29 -9.43 5.86 2.77
C THR A 29 -10.15 4.83 1.90
N LEU A 30 -11.49 4.79 1.96
CA LEU A 30 -12.36 4.03 1.06
C LEU A 30 -12.22 2.49 1.14
N GLY A 31 -11.64 1.95 2.21
CA GLY A 31 -11.41 0.51 2.36
C GLY A 31 -11.60 -0.01 3.78
N LEU A 32 -10.90 0.59 4.74
CA LEU A 32 -10.96 0.23 6.17
C LEU A 32 -11.65 1.38 6.93
N ASP A 33 -12.62 1.04 7.77
CA ASP A 33 -13.38 1.95 8.63
C ASP A 33 -14.04 3.14 7.90
N SER A 34 -14.35 2.95 6.62
CA SER A 34 -14.96 3.96 5.76
C SER A 34 -16.37 4.37 6.20
N ALA A 35 -16.74 5.62 5.92
CA ALA A 35 -18.07 6.14 6.28
C ALA A 35 -19.22 5.46 5.53
N TYR A 36 -18.92 4.80 4.42
CA TYR A 36 -19.86 4.06 3.59
C TYR A 36 -19.26 2.71 3.19
N ASP A 37 -20.14 1.78 2.86
CA ASP A 37 -19.74 0.57 2.15
C ASP A 37 -19.37 0.90 0.70
N TYR A 38 -18.10 0.69 0.35
CA TYR A 38 -17.54 0.94 -0.97
C TYR A 38 -17.48 -0.31 -1.85
N ASP A 39 -17.84 -1.48 -1.34
CA ASP A 39 -17.86 -2.72 -2.11
C ASP A 39 -18.71 -2.62 -3.39
N PRO A 40 -19.88 -1.93 -3.42
CA PRO A 40 -20.63 -1.71 -4.66
C PRO A 40 -19.86 -0.94 -5.73
N VAL A 41 -18.95 -0.03 -5.34
CA VAL A 41 -18.08 0.71 -6.26
C VAL A 41 -17.04 -0.23 -6.85
N TRP A 42 -16.38 -1.04 -6.00
CA TRP A 42 -15.36 -2.00 -6.42
C TRP A 42 -15.91 -3.10 -7.31
N ALA A 43 -17.08 -3.65 -6.95
CA ALA A 43 -17.82 -4.59 -7.78
C ALA A 43 -18.11 -3.98 -9.16
N ARG A 44 -18.55 -2.71 -9.20
CA ARG A 44 -18.87 -2.05 -10.47
C ARG A 44 -17.64 -1.79 -11.33
N CYS A 45 -16.49 -1.48 -10.73
CA CYS A 45 -15.22 -1.38 -11.45
C CYS A 45 -14.84 -2.71 -12.11
N VAL A 46 -15.00 -3.83 -11.40
CA VAL A 46 -14.77 -5.18 -11.96
C VAL A 46 -15.75 -5.47 -13.10
N ASP A 47 -17.05 -5.25 -12.91
CA ASP A 47 -18.08 -5.50 -13.94
C ASP A 47 -17.83 -4.73 -15.25
N LEU A 48 -17.33 -3.50 -15.12
CA LEU A 48 -17.07 -2.62 -16.26
C LEU A 48 -15.67 -2.80 -16.85
N GLY A 49 -14.81 -3.61 -16.21
CA GLY A 49 -13.41 -3.76 -16.60
C GLY A 49 -12.62 -2.44 -16.50
N ILE A 50 -12.89 -1.65 -15.46
CA ILE A 50 -12.24 -0.37 -15.20
C ILE A 50 -11.27 -0.54 -14.03
N ALA A 51 -10.00 -0.19 -14.25
CA ALA A 51 -9.02 -0.06 -13.19
C ALA A 51 -9.11 1.35 -12.54
N PRO A 52 -9.58 1.49 -11.28
CA PRO A 52 -9.51 2.77 -10.58
C PRO A 52 -8.05 3.22 -10.38
N THR A 53 -7.80 4.49 -10.68
CA THR A 53 -6.48 5.12 -10.49
C THR A 53 -6.59 6.24 -9.46
N PHE A 54 -5.75 6.22 -8.42
CA PHE A 54 -5.76 7.19 -7.34
C PHE A 54 -4.70 8.26 -7.55
N HIS A 55 -5.11 9.51 -7.40
CA HIS A 55 -4.24 10.67 -7.49
C HIS A 55 -4.77 11.77 -6.57
N THR A 56 -4.16 11.93 -5.40
CA THR A 56 -4.45 13.03 -4.49
C THR A 56 -3.23 13.31 -3.64
N GLY A 57 -2.91 14.59 -3.48
CA GLY A 57 -1.77 15.00 -2.66
C GLY A 57 -2.13 15.16 -1.19
N SER A 58 -1.26 14.69 -0.29
CA SER A 58 -1.45 14.83 1.17
C SER A 58 -0.90 16.14 1.78
N ARG A 59 -0.69 17.18 0.97
CA ARG A 59 -0.21 18.49 1.46
C ARG A 59 -1.20 19.05 2.49
N ARG A 60 -0.70 19.69 3.55
CA ARG A 60 -1.48 20.21 4.70
C ARG A 60 -2.01 19.15 5.66
N TYR A 61 -1.69 17.87 5.44
CA TYR A 61 -2.02 16.78 6.37
C TYR A 61 -0.77 16.24 7.06
N GLY A 62 -0.94 15.72 8.28
CA GLY A 62 0.13 15.14 9.09
C GLY A 62 1.30 16.11 9.28
N LEU A 63 2.51 15.63 9.00
CA LEU A 63 3.74 16.42 9.13
C LEU A 63 4.03 17.32 7.91
N ARG A 64 3.10 17.49 6.95
CA ARG A 64 3.29 18.29 5.73
C ARG A 64 2.66 19.68 5.81
N THR A 65 3.00 20.41 6.87
CA THR A 65 2.34 21.65 7.28
C THR A 65 3.30 22.83 7.43
N SER A 66 4.48 22.80 6.78
CA SER A 66 5.39 23.93 6.79
C SER A 66 4.70 25.18 6.24
N PRO A 67 4.69 26.30 6.98
CA PRO A 67 3.96 27.49 6.57
C PRO A 67 4.60 28.21 5.37
N SER A 68 5.87 27.95 5.09
CA SER A 68 6.65 28.69 4.09
C SER A 68 7.39 27.82 3.07
N ASN A 69 7.59 26.53 3.33
CA ASN A 69 8.40 25.67 2.47
C ASN A 69 7.53 24.72 1.64
N PHE A 70 7.40 25.03 0.34
CA PHE A 70 6.68 24.20 -0.62
C PHE A 70 7.28 22.79 -0.73
N VAL A 71 8.60 22.70 -0.88
CA VAL A 71 9.31 21.44 -1.11
C VAL A 71 9.14 20.48 0.07
N TYR A 72 9.22 20.97 1.30
CA TYR A 72 8.93 20.19 2.51
C TYR A 72 7.50 19.59 2.50
N ASN A 73 6.53 20.37 2.03
CA ASN A 73 5.14 19.91 1.92
C ASN A 73 4.92 19.00 0.71
N HIS A 74 5.72 19.16 -0.35
CA HIS A 74 5.58 18.46 -1.62
C HIS A 74 6.23 17.07 -1.62
N ILE A 75 7.49 16.94 -1.16
CA ILE A 75 8.20 15.65 -1.22
C ILE A 75 7.41 14.53 -0.55
N GLY A 76 7.09 13.47 -1.30
CA GLY A 76 6.40 12.27 -0.81
C GLY A 76 4.91 12.48 -0.47
N HIS A 77 4.28 13.57 -0.90
CA HIS A 77 2.88 13.85 -0.57
C HIS A 77 1.88 12.95 -1.33
N PHE A 78 2.19 12.54 -2.56
CA PHE A 78 1.39 11.57 -3.30
C PHE A 78 1.61 10.16 -2.75
N GLY A 79 2.86 9.77 -2.50
CA GLY A 79 3.19 8.49 -1.87
C GLY A 79 2.48 8.27 -0.53
N ALA A 80 2.44 9.29 0.35
CA ALA A 80 1.75 9.18 1.63
C ALA A 80 0.22 9.03 1.50
N ALA A 81 -0.43 9.72 0.56
CA ALA A 81 -1.85 9.55 0.31
C ALA A 81 -2.18 8.17 -0.30
N SER A 82 -1.33 7.72 -1.21
CA SER A 82 -1.42 6.42 -1.86
C SER A 82 -1.20 5.27 -0.89
N GLU A 83 -0.21 5.38 -0.01
CA GLU A 83 0.08 4.42 1.06
C GLU A 83 -1.13 4.22 1.97
N ALA A 84 -1.75 5.31 2.42
CA ALA A 84 -2.93 5.26 3.28
C ALA A 84 -4.11 4.51 2.63
N VAL A 85 -4.41 4.78 1.35
CA VAL A 85 -5.51 4.09 0.63
C VAL A 85 -5.14 2.66 0.27
N CYS A 86 -3.94 2.41 -0.24
CA CYS A 86 -3.46 1.06 -0.57
C CYS A 86 -3.55 0.13 0.65
N LYS A 87 -3.05 0.61 1.80
CA LYS A 87 -3.12 -0.11 3.07
C LYS A 87 -4.56 -0.35 3.52
N ALA A 88 -5.45 0.64 3.40
CA ALA A 88 -6.85 0.49 3.77
C ALA A 88 -7.61 -0.49 2.87
N LEU A 89 -7.36 -0.47 1.56
CA LEU A 89 -7.95 -1.44 0.61
C LEU A 89 -7.45 -2.86 0.91
N PHE A 90 -6.16 -3.00 1.24
CA PHE A 90 -5.59 -4.30 1.60
C PHE A 90 -6.16 -4.81 2.93
N ILE A 91 -5.93 -4.10 4.04
CA ILE A 91 -6.31 -4.52 5.40
C ILE A 91 -7.84 -4.61 5.53
N GLY A 92 -8.59 -3.73 4.86
CA GLY A 92 -10.04 -3.80 4.77
C GLY A 92 -10.57 -5.00 3.96
N GLY A 93 -9.69 -5.84 3.40
CA GLY A 93 -10.05 -7.07 2.69
C GLY A 93 -10.62 -6.87 1.28
N VAL A 94 -10.48 -5.68 0.69
CA VAL A 94 -11.05 -5.38 -0.63
C VAL A 94 -10.43 -6.29 -1.71
N THR A 95 -9.12 -6.52 -1.68
CA THR A 95 -8.45 -7.38 -2.66
C THR A 95 -8.82 -8.86 -2.49
N ARG A 96 -9.16 -9.28 -1.28
CA ARG A 96 -9.71 -10.62 -1.01
C ARG A 96 -11.11 -10.78 -1.59
N ARG A 97 -11.99 -9.79 -1.41
CA ARG A 97 -13.37 -9.81 -1.94
C ARG A 97 -13.43 -9.61 -3.46
N PHE A 98 -12.51 -8.82 -4.01
CA PHE A 98 -12.43 -8.48 -5.43
C PHE A 98 -11.04 -8.79 -6.02
N PRO A 99 -10.66 -10.09 -6.15
CA PRO A 99 -9.33 -10.48 -6.63
C PRO A 99 -9.04 -10.05 -8.09
N MET A 100 -10.10 -9.79 -8.86
CA MET A 100 -10.00 -9.29 -10.24
C MET A 100 -9.87 -7.76 -10.33
N LEU A 101 -9.99 -7.03 -9.21
CA LEU A 101 -9.83 -5.57 -9.21
C LEU A 101 -8.36 -5.22 -9.49
N ARG A 102 -8.14 -4.21 -10.33
CA ARG A 102 -6.82 -3.65 -10.62
C ARG A 102 -6.82 -2.19 -10.20
N VAL A 103 -5.90 -1.78 -9.35
CA VAL A 103 -5.85 -0.43 -8.78
C VAL A 103 -4.48 0.16 -9.02
N ALA A 104 -4.42 1.41 -9.49
CA ALA A 104 -3.16 2.13 -9.63
C ALA A 104 -3.09 3.33 -8.67
N PHE A 105 -1.88 3.63 -8.20
CA PHE A 105 -1.56 4.77 -7.35
C PHE A 105 -0.53 5.64 -8.06
N LEU A 106 -0.88 6.88 -8.41
CA LEU A 106 -0.11 7.68 -9.36
C LEU A 106 0.82 8.70 -8.67
N GLU A 107 1.95 9.00 -9.31
CA GLU A 107 2.93 10.05 -8.93
C GLU A 107 3.54 9.89 -7.52
N GLY A 108 3.53 8.66 -7.00
CA GLY A 108 4.05 8.36 -5.67
C GLY A 108 5.42 7.70 -5.67
N GLY A 109 5.90 7.26 -6.85
CA GLY A 109 6.97 6.28 -6.96
C GLY A 109 6.57 4.92 -6.39
N VAL A 110 7.51 3.97 -6.40
CA VAL A 110 7.29 2.60 -5.88
C VAL A 110 7.93 2.36 -4.50
N GLY A 111 8.80 3.26 -4.03
CA GLY A 111 9.53 3.07 -2.77
C GLY A 111 8.62 2.87 -1.55
N TRP A 112 7.57 3.67 -1.41
CA TRP A 112 6.60 3.51 -0.32
C TRP A 112 5.82 2.18 -0.43
N ALA A 113 5.57 1.70 -1.64
CA ALA A 113 4.84 0.46 -1.87
C ALA A 113 5.69 -0.77 -1.54
N ALA A 114 6.98 -0.73 -1.86
CA ALA A 114 7.93 -1.76 -1.47
C ALA A 114 8.06 -1.86 0.05
N GLN A 115 8.14 -0.71 0.72
CA GLN A 115 8.14 -0.66 2.18
C GLN A 115 6.82 -1.17 2.76
N LEU A 116 5.66 -0.69 2.27
CA LEU A 116 4.35 -1.15 2.73
C LEU A 116 4.20 -2.67 2.57
N TYR A 117 4.60 -3.23 1.43
CA TYR A 117 4.55 -4.66 1.19
C TYR A 117 5.40 -5.45 2.20
N ALA A 118 6.64 -5.02 2.45
CA ALA A 118 7.48 -5.63 3.45
C ALA A 118 6.89 -5.52 4.87
N ASP A 119 6.34 -4.35 5.19
CA ASP A 119 5.69 -4.10 6.47
C ASP A 119 4.45 -4.98 6.65
N LEU A 120 3.61 -5.16 5.63
CA LEU A 120 2.42 -6.04 5.69
C LEU A 120 2.82 -7.48 6.02
N VAL A 121 3.85 -8.02 5.36
CA VAL A 121 4.37 -9.37 5.66
C VAL A 121 4.87 -9.45 7.10
N GLY A 122 5.77 -8.54 7.48
CA GLY A 122 6.37 -8.56 8.82
C GLY A 122 5.35 -8.31 9.94
N HIS A 123 4.32 -7.50 9.71
CA HIS A 123 3.25 -7.27 10.70
C HIS A 123 2.30 -8.45 10.78
N TRP A 124 1.95 -9.09 9.67
CA TRP A 124 1.10 -10.28 9.70
C TRP A 124 1.73 -11.41 10.54
N GLU A 125 3.04 -11.64 10.42
CA GLU A 125 3.77 -12.61 11.26
C GLU A 125 3.66 -12.35 12.77
N LYS A 126 3.35 -11.11 13.17
CA LYS A 126 3.30 -10.66 14.58
C LYS A 126 1.87 -10.41 15.08
N ARG A 127 0.93 -10.16 14.17
CA ARG A 127 -0.42 -9.68 14.45
C ARG A 127 -1.53 -10.59 13.91
N ASN A 128 -1.19 -11.72 13.28
CA ASN A 128 -2.18 -12.76 13.01
C ASN A 128 -2.65 -13.44 14.31
N ARG A 129 -3.78 -14.14 14.24
CA ARG A 129 -4.41 -14.76 15.41
C ARG A 129 -3.47 -15.63 16.26
N ASP A 130 -2.65 -16.47 15.63
CA ASP A 130 -1.75 -17.39 16.34
C ASP A 130 -0.57 -16.63 16.98
N ALA A 131 -0.01 -15.65 16.27
CA ALA A 131 1.08 -14.82 16.76
C ALA A 131 0.68 -13.94 17.96
N LEU A 132 -0.58 -13.49 17.99
CA LEU A 132 -1.12 -12.73 19.12
C LEU A 132 -1.17 -13.53 20.41
N GLU A 133 -1.32 -14.86 20.35
CA GLU A 133 -1.27 -15.70 21.55
C GLU A 133 0.10 -15.60 22.25
N ALA A 134 1.20 -15.36 21.51
CA ALA A 134 2.54 -15.20 22.08
C ALA A 134 2.70 -13.88 22.85
N THR A 135 1.98 -12.83 22.44
CA THR A 135 2.08 -11.48 23.03
C THR A 135 0.95 -11.18 24.03
N ARG A 136 0.18 -12.19 24.43
CA ARG A 136 -0.86 -12.03 25.45
C ARG A 136 -0.29 -11.49 26.75
N PRO A 137 -0.91 -10.43 27.32
CA PRO A 137 -0.59 -9.95 28.66
C PRO A 137 -0.42 -11.04 29.72
N ASP A 138 -1.33 -12.02 29.73
CA ASP A 138 -1.36 -13.13 30.68
C ASP A 138 -0.09 -14.00 30.66
N ASN A 139 0.69 -13.96 29.57
CA ASN A 139 1.93 -14.72 29.45
C ASN A 139 3.09 -14.09 30.23
N LEU A 140 3.00 -12.79 30.57
CA LEU A 140 4.05 -12.09 31.29
C LEU A 140 4.05 -12.47 32.77
N ARG A 141 5.12 -13.12 33.23
CA ARG A 141 5.35 -13.40 34.65
C ARG A 141 5.90 -12.16 35.36
N VAL A 142 5.01 -11.24 35.73
CA VAL A 142 5.38 -9.94 36.32
C VAL A 142 6.23 -10.11 37.58
N ASP A 143 5.89 -11.05 38.47
CA ASP A 143 6.66 -11.30 39.70
C ASP A 143 8.10 -11.74 39.41
N GLU A 144 8.30 -12.56 38.37
CA GLU A 144 9.62 -13.03 37.96
C GLU A 144 10.43 -11.91 37.31
N LEU A 145 9.78 -11.09 36.46
CA LEU A 145 10.38 -9.89 35.88
C LEU A 145 10.86 -8.94 36.98
N LEU A 146 10.01 -8.64 37.96
CA LEU A 146 10.36 -7.78 39.11
C LEU A 146 11.53 -8.38 39.89
N ALA A 147 11.49 -9.68 40.19
CA ALA A 147 12.59 -10.34 40.89
C ALA A 147 13.91 -10.35 40.12
N LEU A 148 13.88 -10.38 38.79
CA LEU A 148 15.09 -10.26 37.95
C LEU A 148 15.60 -8.82 37.91
N VAL A 149 14.72 -7.84 37.74
CA VAL A 149 15.07 -6.42 37.73
C VAL A 149 15.66 -5.99 39.07
N SER A 150 15.09 -6.40 40.20
CA SER A 150 15.65 -6.09 41.52
C SER A 150 17.02 -6.73 41.76
N ARG A 151 17.33 -7.88 41.12
CA ARG A 151 18.62 -8.58 41.27
C ARG A 151 19.72 -8.04 40.37
N HIS A 152 19.36 -7.53 39.19
CA HIS A 152 20.32 -7.26 38.12
C HIS A 152 20.24 -5.85 37.54
N GLY A 153 19.17 -5.10 37.79
CA GLY A 153 18.98 -3.74 37.31
C GLY A 153 19.82 -2.73 38.10
N ASP A 154 20.15 -1.62 37.44
CA ASP A 154 20.61 -0.43 38.14
C ASP A 154 19.42 0.33 38.78
N GLU A 155 19.73 1.33 39.60
CA GLU A 155 18.74 2.10 40.34
C GLU A 155 17.70 2.77 39.44
N ALA A 156 18.10 3.23 38.25
CA ALA A 156 17.20 3.89 37.31
C ALA A 156 16.22 2.89 36.67
N ILE A 157 16.70 1.69 36.29
CA ILE A 157 15.87 0.63 35.73
C ILE A 157 14.92 0.06 36.79
N ILE A 158 15.39 -0.17 38.00
CA ILE A 158 14.55 -0.64 39.11
C ILE A 158 13.39 0.34 39.34
N ALA A 159 13.69 1.62 39.53
CA ALA A 159 12.67 2.64 39.75
C ALA A 159 11.67 2.75 38.57
N ALA A 160 12.16 2.65 37.32
CA ALA A 160 11.32 2.75 36.13
C ALA A 160 10.35 1.57 35.96
N VAL A 161 10.75 0.37 36.37
CA VAL A 161 9.92 -0.84 36.30
C VAL A 161 8.94 -0.89 37.47
N GLU A 162 9.38 -0.56 38.69
CA GLU A 162 8.50 -0.48 39.86
C GLU A 162 7.37 0.54 39.65
N ALA A 163 7.68 1.71 39.07
CA ALA A 163 6.70 2.72 38.71
C ALA A 163 5.63 2.24 37.69
N ARG A 164 5.91 1.14 36.98
CA ARG A 164 5.02 0.54 35.96
C ARG A 164 4.48 -0.83 36.37
N ALA A 165 4.78 -1.33 37.57
CA ALA A 165 4.45 -2.70 37.97
C ALA A 165 2.95 -2.99 37.86
N GLU A 166 2.09 -2.05 38.25
CA GLU A 166 0.63 -2.18 38.14
C GLU A 166 0.16 -2.23 36.67
N GLN A 167 0.76 -1.41 35.79
CA GLN A 167 0.46 -1.41 34.35
C GLN A 167 0.96 -2.68 33.65
N LEU A 168 2.07 -3.25 34.11
CA LEU A 168 2.59 -4.52 33.60
C LEU A 168 1.69 -5.69 34.02
N ALA A 169 1.14 -5.66 35.23
CA ALA A 169 0.20 -6.66 35.72
C ALA A 169 -1.21 -6.52 35.11
N ASN A 170 -1.63 -5.29 34.79
CA ASN A 170 -2.94 -5.00 34.25
C ASN A 170 -2.81 -4.05 33.04
N PRO A 171 -2.29 -4.53 31.89
CA PRO A 171 -2.08 -3.66 30.76
C PRO A 171 -3.43 -3.19 30.19
N PRO A 172 -3.53 -1.93 29.76
CA PRO A 172 -4.73 -1.43 29.10
C PRO A 172 -4.97 -2.23 27.80
N LEU A 173 -6.10 -2.92 27.72
CA LEU A 173 -6.46 -3.72 26.54
C LEU A 173 -6.94 -2.85 25.36
N ASP A 174 -7.25 -1.58 25.59
CA ASP A 174 -7.59 -0.61 24.55
C ASP A 174 -6.41 -0.23 23.64
N LEU A 175 -5.16 -0.50 24.07
CA LEU A 175 -3.95 -0.30 23.29
C LEU A 175 -3.81 -1.24 22.08
N VAL A 176 -4.65 -2.27 21.95
CA VAL A 176 -4.64 -3.24 20.84
C VAL A 176 -5.54 -2.86 19.66
N GLY A 177 -6.01 -1.60 19.60
CA GLY A 177 -6.72 -1.08 18.42
C GLY A 177 -8.25 -1.10 18.51
N GLY A 178 -8.83 -1.37 19.68
CA GLY A 178 -10.27 -1.17 19.94
C GLY A 178 -11.21 -2.09 19.15
N ILE A 179 -10.78 -3.30 18.79
CA ILE A 179 -11.46 -4.19 17.84
C ILE A 179 -12.15 -5.40 18.49
N ALA A 180 -13.24 -5.84 17.88
CA ALA A 180 -14.03 -7.01 18.29
C ALA A 180 -13.37 -8.34 17.93
N ASP A 181 -12.59 -8.36 16.84
CA ASP A 181 -11.65 -9.42 16.50
C ASP A 181 -10.23 -8.88 16.71
N LEU A 182 -9.39 -9.60 17.45
CA LEU A 182 -8.03 -9.15 17.74
C LEU A 182 -7.10 -9.28 16.52
N ASP A 183 -7.47 -10.07 15.52
CA ASP A 183 -6.71 -10.22 14.28
C ASP A 183 -6.96 -9.04 13.33
N ASP A 184 -5.99 -8.12 13.26
CA ASP A 184 -6.02 -6.95 12.37
C ASP A 184 -6.17 -7.31 10.88
N PHE A 185 -5.80 -8.54 10.50
CA PHE A 185 -5.82 -9.04 9.12
C PHE A 185 -7.01 -9.97 8.86
N SER A 186 -7.95 -10.10 9.79
CA SER A 186 -9.12 -11.01 9.69
C SER A 186 -9.89 -10.85 8.38
N ALA A 187 -10.08 -9.61 7.90
CA ALA A 187 -10.76 -9.31 6.63
C ALA A 187 -9.99 -9.81 5.39
N CYS A 188 -8.67 -9.94 5.48
CA CYS A 188 -7.83 -10.50 4.42
C CYS A 188 -7.90 -12.03 4.35
N GLN A 189 -8.29 -12.71 5.43
CA GLN A 189 -8.35 -14.17 5.50
C GLN A 189 -7.05 -14.84 5.04
N ILE A 190 -5.92 -14.38 5.57
CA ILE A 190 -4.58 -14.88 5.21
C ILE A 190 -4.30 -16.13 6.05
N SER A 191 -3.92 -17.21 5.38
CA SER A 191 -3.56 -18.48 6.03
C SER A 191 -2.06 -18.73 6.04
N ASP A 192 -1.36 -18.21 5.04
CA ASP A 192 0.10 -18.25 4.90
C ASP A 192 0.61 -16.87 4.48
N ALA A 193 1.82 -16.50 4.89
CA ALA A 193 2.42 -15.21 4.53
C ALA A 193 2.50 -15.02 3.01
N ALA A 194 2.65 -16.10 2.23
CA ALA A 194 2.64 -16.06 0.77
C ALA A 194 1.28 -15.62 0.18
N ASP A 195 0.17 -15.75 0.90
CA ASP A 195 -1.14 -15.26 0.44
C ASP A 195 -1.12 -13.72 0.27
N ILE A 196 -0.29 -13.01 1.03
CA ILE A 196 -0.11 -11.55 0.92
C ILE A 196 0.35 -11.18 -0.49
N ALA A 197 1.21 -11.99 -1.11
CA ALA A 197 1.65 -11.76 -2.48
C ALA A 197 0.48 -11.71 -3.47
N GLY A 198 -0.41 -12.71 -3.42
CA GLY A 198 -1.57 -12.78 -4.31
C GLY A 198 -2.59 -11.67 -4.02
N LEU A 199 -2.72 -11.24 -2.77
CA LEU A 199 -3.64 -10.15 -2.39
C LEU A 199 -3.09 -8.75 -2.66
N PHE A 200 -1.77 -8.58 -2.80
CA PHE A 200 -1.12 -7.28 -2.96
C PHE A 200 -0.58 -7.09 -4.38
N VAL A 201 0.30 -7.99 -4.84
CA VAL A 201 1.05 -7.84 -6.10
C VAL A 201 0.12 -8.02 -7.31
N ASP A 202 -0.89 -8.87 -7.21
CA ASP A 202 -1.82 -9.10 -8.34
C ASP A 202 -2.73 -7.89 -8.59
N ASN A 203 -3.13 -7.20 -7.52
CA ASN A 203 -4.12 -6.12 -7.58
C ASN A 203 -3.52 -4.72 -7.81
N PHE A 204 -2.31 -4.44 -7.30
CA PHE A 204 -1.80 -3.07 -7.19
C PHE A 204 -0.70 -2.71 -8.17
N PHE A 205 -0.78 -1.49 -8.70
CA PHE A 205 0.15 -0.87 -9.65
C PHE A 205 0.60 0.49 -9.12
N PHE A 206 1.86 0.84 -9.35
CA PHE A 206 2.49 2.01 -8.73
C PHE A 206 3.08 2.92 -9.80
N GLY A 207 2.48 4.09 -9.97
CA GLY A 207 2.88 5.10 -10.93
C GLY A 207 4.14 5.83 -10.48
N CYS A 208 5.11 5.84 -11.39
CA CYS A 208 6.45 6.32 -11.13
C CYS A 208 6.89 7.30 -12.21
N GLU A 209 7.51 8.39 -11.78
CA GLU A 209 8.20 9.34 -12.64
C GLU A 209 9.43 8.70 -13.29
N ALA A 210 9.87 9.30 -14.41
CA ALA A 210 10.97 8.80 -15.22
C ALA A 210 12.32 8.81 -14.50
N ASP A 211 12.61 9.90 -13.78
CA ASP A 211 13.88 10.18 -13.12
C ASP A 211 14.00 9.57 -11.71
N ASP A 212 12.97 8.89 -11.22
CA ASP A 212 12.97 8.25 -9.91
C ASP A 212 13.84 6.98 -9.90
N ARG A 213 15.06 7.12 -9.36
CA ARG A 213 15.99 6.00 -9.15
C ARG A 213 15.42 4.89 -8.26
N THR A 214 14.45 5.19 -7.39
CA THR A 214 13.83 4.20 -6.48
C THR A 214 12.93 3.22 -7.22
N ASN A 215 12.61 3.47 -8.50
CA ASN A 215 11.89 2.53 -9.37
C ASN A 215 12.56 1.15 -9.43
N ALA A 216 13.89 1.08 -9.27
CA ALA A 216 14.64 -0.16 -9.22
C ALA A 216 14.21 -1.10 -8.06
N LEU A 217 13.67 -0.56 -6.96
CA LEU A 217 13.18 -1.35 -5.83
C LEU A 217 12.03 -2.29 -6.24
N ALA A 218 11.21 -1.91 -7.22
CA ALA A 218 10.14 -2.76 -7.74
C ALA A 218 10.67 -4.08 -8.30
N PHE A 219 11.89 -4.07 -8.85
CA PHE A 219 12.45 -5.19 -9.58
C PHE A 219 13.48 -6.00 -8.77
N ASN A 220 13.83 -5.54 -7.57
CA ASN A 220 14.83 -6.18 -6.72
C ASN A 220 14.27 -7.41 -5.99
N ARG A 221 14.38 -8.58 -6.63
CA ARG A 221 13.95 -9.88 -6.07
C ARG A 221 14.66 -10.28 -4.78
N SER A 222 15.85 -9.75 -4.51
CA SER A 222 16.58 -10.07 -3.28
C SER A 222 16.02 -9.37 -2.05
N GLN A 223 15.36 -8.22 -2.25
CA GLN A 223 14.76 -7.42 -1.19
C GLN A 223 13.26 -7.66 -1.04
N ASN A 224 12.54 -7.84 -2.15
CA ASN A 224 11.10 -8.05 -2.11
C ASN A 224 10.77 -9.48 -1.62
N HIS A 225 9.90 -9.57 -0.60
CA HIS A 225 9.45 -10.85 -0.06
C HIS A 225 8.94 -11.80 -1.15
N PHE A 226 9.26 -13.08 -0.99
CA PHE A 226 8.98 -14.17 -1.93
C PHE A 226 9.63 -14.02 -3.32
N GLY A 227 10.64 -13.15 -3.45
CA GLY A 227 11.38 -12.97 -4.69
C GLY A 227 10.57 -12.34 -5.82
N LEU A 228 9.50 -11.62 -5.47
CA LEU A 228 8.55 -11.03 -6.41
C LEU A 228 8.97 -9.66 -6.91
N LYS A 229 8.41 -9.26 -8.05
CA LYS A 229 8.56 -7.93 -8.63
C LYS A 229 7.24 -7.19 -8.47
N LEU A 230 7.29 -5.94 -8.04
CA LEU A 230 6.11 -5.08 -7.93
C LEU A 230 5.77 -4.47 -9.30
N LYS A 231 4.52 -4.09 -9.49
CA LYS A 231 4.02 -3.56 -10.77
C LYS A 231 4.22 -2.04 -10.85
N ALA A 232 5.49 -1.61 -10.88
CA ALA A 232 5.83 -0.23 -11.22
C ALA A 232 5.39 0.08 -12.66
N ILE A 233 4.70 1.20 -12.87
CA ILE A 233 4.24 1.68 -14.18
C ILE A 233 4.85 3.05 -14.45
N PHE A 234 5.39 3.20 -15.65
CA PHE A 234 5.91 4.48 -16.12
C PHE A 234 4.79 5.52 -16.25
N GLY A 235 5.00 6.69 -15.63
CA GLY A 235 4.18 7.88 -15.78
C GLY A 235 5.05 9.04 -16.26
N SER A 236 4.65 9.69 -17.36
CA SER A 236 5.45 10.75 -17.96
C SER A 236 5.23 12.14 -17.36
N ASP A 237 4.17 12.32 -16.56
CA ASP A 237 3.67 13.58 -15.99
C ASP A 237 3.89 14.85 -16.85
N ILE A 238 3.60 14.73 -18.15
CA ILE A 238 3.87 15.80 -19.11
C ILE A 238 3.02 17.02 -18.80
N GLY A 239 3.68 18.16 -18.65
CA GLY A 239 3.05 19.44 -18.28
C GLY A 239 3.27 19.83 -16.82
N HIS A 240 3.96 18.98 -16.05
CA HIS A 240 4.40 19.29 -14.69
C HIS A 240 5.78 19.99 -14.66
N PHE A 241 6.21 20.46 -13.49
CA PHE A 241 7.35 21.38 -13.35
C PHE A 241 8.73 20.72 -13.55
N ASP A 242 8.79 19.40 -13.41
CA ASP A 242 9.95 18.54 -13.60
C ASP A 242 10.14 18.12 -15.07
N VAL A 243 9.09 18.19 -15.89
CA VAL A 243 9.16 17.83 -17.32
C VAL A 243 9.28 19.08 -18.19
N LEU A 244 10.52 19.58 -18.34
CA LEU A 244 10.82 20.74 -19.20
C LEU A 244 10.90 20.39 -20.69
N ASP A 245 11.33 19.16 -21.02
CA ASP A 245 11.42 18.64 -22.38
C ASP A 245 10.81 17.24 -22.47
N MET A 246 9.72 17.11 -23.21
CA MET A 246 9.03 15.84 -23.40
C MET A 246 9.91 14.78 -24.08
N ALA A 247 10.92 15.19 -24.85
CA ALA A 247 11.86 14.27 -25.49
C ALA A 247 12.82 13.60 -24.48
N GLY A 248 13.01 14.20 -23.29
CA GLY A 248 13.90 13.69 -22.24
C GLY A 248 13.30 12.57 -21.39
N VAL A 249 11.97 12.48 -21.30
CA VAL A 249 11.29 11.61 -20.33
C VAL A 249 11.63 10.12 -20.50
N LEU A 250 11.61 9.60 -21.74
CA LEU A 250 11.94 8.18 -21.96
C LEU A 250 13.45 7.90 -21.84
N PRO A 251 14.36 8.75 -22.37
CA PRO A 251 15.79 8.67 -22.07
C PRO A 251 16.11 8.64 -20.57
N GLU A 252 15.52 9.54 -19.77
CA GLU A 252 15.73 9.59 -18.32
C GLU A 252 15.32 8.28 -17.64
N ALA A 253 14.16 7.72 -17.99
CA ALA A 253 13.75 6.41 -17.49
C ALA A 253 14.73 5.28 -17.87
N TYR A 254 15.37 5.38 -19.03
CA TYR A 254 16.33 4.39 -19.52
C TYR A 254 17.68 4.45 -18.78
N GLU A 255 18.00 5.55 -18.11
CA GLU A 255 19.21 5.68 -17.29
C GLU A 255 19.28 4.60 -16.19
N LEU A 256 18.14 4.10 -15.69
CA LEU A 256 18.09 2.96 -14.77
C LEU A 256 18.77 1.70 -15.32
N VAL A 257 18.71 1.51 -16.65
CA VAL A 257 19.37 0.40 -17.36
C VAL A 257 20.85 0.72 -17.56
N GLU A 258 21.17 1.94 -17.99
CA GLU A 258 22.56 2.37 -18.23
C GLU A 258 23.41 2.33 -16.96
N ASP A 259 22.81 2.70 -15.82
CA ASP A 259 23.42 2.63 -14.50
C ASP A 259 23.44 1.22 -13.90
N GLY A 260 22.85 0.23 -14.58
CA GLY A 260 22.80 -1.16 -14.12
C GLY A 260 21.93 -1.40 -12.89
N LEU A 261 20.95 -0.52 -12.62
CA LEU A 261 20.00 -0.67 -11.52
C LEU A 261 18.88 -1.67 -11.86
N ILE A 262 18.49 -1.74 -13.13
CA ILE A 262 17.55 -2.71 -13.67
C ILE A 262 18.07 -3.27 -15.00
N ASP A 263 17.55 -4.43 -15.41
CA ASP A 263 17.87 -4.99 -16.72
C ASP A 263 16.87 -4.57 -17.81
N GLN A 264 17.14 -4.96 -19.06
CA GLN A 264 16.26 -4.68 -20.22
C GLN A 264 14.86 -5.28 -20.08
N ALA A 265 14.74 -6.44 -19.42
CA ALA A 265 13.45 -7.09 -19.21
C ALA A 265 12.62 -6.32 -18.16
N ASP A 266 13.28 -5.76 -17.15
CA ASP A 266 12.67 -4.89 -16.15
C ASP A 266 12.28 -3.54 -16.70
N PHE A 267 13.10 -2.95 -17.56
CA PHE A 267 12.72 -1.74 -18.28
C PHE A 267 11.49 -1.98 -19.16
N ARG A 268 11.46 -3.09 -19.91
CA ARG A 268 10.28 -3.49 -20.69
C ARG A 268 9.03 -3.65 -19.82
N ARG A 269 9.17 -4.24 -18.62
CA ARG A 269 8.05 -4.34 -17.66
C ARG A 269 7.57 -2.96 -17.21
N PHE A 270 8.51 -2.07 -16.91
CA PHE A 270 8.24 -0.73 -16.41
C PHE A 270 7.50 0.15 -17.42
N VAL A 271 7.99 0.23 -18.67
CA VAL A 271 7.48 1.17 -19.67
C VAL A 271 6.38 0.60 -20.58
N PHE A 272 6.21 -0.73 -20.61
CA PHE A 272 5.23 -1.37 -21.47
C PHE A 272 4.36 -2.41 -20.76
N GLU A 273 4.93 -3.47 -20.18
CA GLU A 273 4.11 -4.62 -19.76
C GLU A 273 3.19 -4.28 -18.58
N ASN A 274 3.70 -3.66 -17.50
CA ASN A 274 2.87 -3.29 -16.36
C ASN A 274 1.82 -2.21 -16.73
N PRO A 275 2.16 -1.13 -17.48
CA PRO A 275 1.15 -0.19 -17.98
C PRO A 275 0.06 -0.85 -18.83
N ALA A 276 0.43 -1.77 -19.73
CA ALA A 276 -0.54 -2.50 -20.54
C ALA A 276 -1.42 -3.42 -19.67
N ARG A 277 -0.82 -4.15 -18.72
CA ARG A 277 -1.51 -5.05 -17.80
C ARG A 277 -2.54 -4.36 -16.95
N LEU A 278 -2.25 -3.16 -16.43
CA LEU A 278 -3.21 -2.40 -15.62
C LEU A 278 -4.59 -2.33 -16.27
N TRP A 279 -4.63 -2.02 -17.57
CA TRP A 279 -5.85 -1.86 -18.32
C TRP A 279 -6.34 -3.18 -18.95
N ALA A 280 -5.42 -3.98 -19.48
CA ALA A 280 -5.74 -5.18 -20.23
C ALA A 280 -6.17 -6.36 -19.34
N GLU A 281 -5.66 -6.45 -18.11
CA GLU A 281 -6.12 -7.46 -17.13
C GLU A 281 -7.53 -7.14 -16.62
N ALA A 282 -7.90 -5.85 -16.52
CA ALA A 282 -9.26 -5.43 -16.19
C ALA A 282 -10.22 -5.61 -17.39
N ASN A 283 -9.76 -5.31 -18.61
CA ASN A 283 -10.53 -5.47 -19.84
C ASN A 283 -9.61 -5.91 -20.99
N PRO A 284 -9.65 -7.19 -21.42
CA PRO A 284 -8.79 -7.71 -22.50
C PRO A 284 -8.97 -7.04 -23.87
N ARG A 285 -10.03 -6.24 -24.04
CA ARG A 285 -10.33 -5.47 -25.26
C ARG A 285 -9.95 -3.99 -25.16
N PHE A 286 -9.35 -3.55 -24.06
CA PHE A 286 -9.05 -2.14 -23.83
C PHE A 286 -8.22 -1.49 -24.96
N PHE A 287 -7.30 -2.25 -25.54
CA PHE A 287 -6.41 -1.78 -26.60
C PHE A 287 -6.87 -2.15 -28.02
N ASP A 288 -8.11 -2.65 -28.21
CA ASP A 288 -8.65 -2.98 -29.52
C ASP A 288 -8.66 -1.74 -30.43
N GLY A 289 -8.14 -1.89 -31.65
CA GLY A 289 -8.03 -0.81 -32.64
C GLY A 289 -6.89 0.17 -32.40
N THR A 290 -6.06 -0.04 -31.37
CA THR A 290 -4.88 0.82 -31.10
C THR A 290 -3.64 0.32 -31.83
N ALA A 291 -2.64 1.19 -31.98
CA ALA A 291 -1.36 0.83 -32.62
C ALA A 291 -0.55 -0.24 -31.86
N VAL A 292 -0.91 -0.53 -30.60
CA VAL A 292 -0.26 -1.51 -29.73
C VAL A 292 -1.11 -2.77 -29.51
N GLU A 293 -2.27 -2.89 -30.17
CA GLU A 293 -3.21 -4.01 -29.98
C GLU A 293 -2.49 -5.37 -30.09
N GLY A 294 -1.71 -5.58 -31.15
CA GLY A 294 -1.01 -6.84 -31.40
C GLY A 294 -0.03 -7.19 -30.28
N GLN A 295 0.79 -6.22 -29.87
CA GLN A 295 1.80 -6.38 -28.83
C GLN A 295 1.15 -6.68 -27.47
N VAL A 296 0.01 -6.05 -27.16
CA VAL A 296 -0.73 -6.33 -25.92
C VAL A 296 -1.39 -7.70 -25.97
N ARG A 297 -1.96 -8.10 -27.12
CA ARG A 297 -2.52 -9.46 -27.29
C ARG A 297 -1.45 -10.54 -27.11
N ASP A 298 -0.25 -10.31 -27.62
CA ASP A 298 0.87 -11.25 -27.46
C ASP A 298 1.35 -11.29 -26.00
N LEU A 299 1.39 -10.15 -25.30
CA LEU A 299 1.67 -10.09 -23.86
C LEU A 299 0.69 -10.95 -23.05
N LEU A 300 -0.62 -10.80 -23.29
CA LEU A 300 -1.65 -11.58 -22.56
C LEU A 300 -1.61 -13.08 -22.90
N ARG A 301 -1.22 -13.46 -24.11
CA ARG A 301 -1.10 -14.88 -24.51
C ARG A 301 0.08 -15.57 -23.85
N ALA A 302 1.19 -14.84 -23.65
CA ALA A 302 2.40 -15.38 -23.05
C ALA A 302 2.19 -15.84 -21.59
N ASP A 303 1.17 -15.33 -20.90
CA ASP A 303 0.86 -15.68 -19.52
C ASP A 303 -0.04 -16.92 -19.36
N VAL A 304 -0.69 -17.38 -20.44
CA VAL A 304 -1.51 -18.59 -20.38
C VAL A 304 -0.56 -19.79 -20.41
N PRO A 305 -0.52 -20.64 -19.36
CA PRO A 305 0.32 -21.83 -19.38
C PRO A 305 -0.07 -22.72 -20.56
N THR A 306 0.87 -22.99 -21.45
CA THR A 306 0.73 -23.99 -22.52
C THR A 306 0.72 -25.39 -21.91
N GLY A 307 -0.37 -25.80 -21.25
CA GLY A 307 -0.40 -27.09 -20.55
C GLY A 307 -1.64 -27.44 -19.76
N ALA A 308 -2.80 -27.52 -20.41
CA ALA A 308 -3.88 -28.42 -20.01
C ALA A 308 -4.62 -28.87 -21.28
N GLY A 309 -3.98 -29.78 -22.02
CA GLY A 309 -4.67 -30.51 -23.07
C GLY A 309 -5.83 -31.28 -22.44
N ALA A 310 -7.03 -31.02 -22.95
CA ALA A 310 -8.21 -31.81 -22.67
C ALA A 310 -7.92 -33.30 -22.92
N ALA A 311 -7.96 -34.11 -21.88
CA ALA A 311 -8.23 -35.52 -22.03
C ALA A 311 -9.76 -35.68 -22.08
N HIS A 312 -10.22 -36.16 -23.24
CA HIS A 312 -11.59 -36.65 -23.46
C HIS A 312 -11.93 -37.82 -22.55
#